data_AF-A0A7G1IJI3-F1
#
_entry.id   AF-A0A7G1IJI3-F1
#
_cell.length_a   1.000
_cell.length_b   1.000
_cell.length_c   1.000
_cell.angle_alpha   90.00
_cell.angle_beta   90.00
_cell.angle_gamma   90.00
#
_symmetry.space_group_name_H-M   'P 1'
#
loop_
_entity.id
_entity.type
_entity.pdbx_description
1 polymer ?
#
loop_
_entity_poly.entity_id
_entity_poly.type
_entity_poly.pdbx_seq_one_letter_code
_entity_poly.pdbx_strand_id
1 'polypeptide(L)'
;MAANVNQVEEMGPDSDVEVSHYVAEVAGRLQRRLADVTSQIHRALERQIPDLRREARIMDLLGASIEGNVDTMLHALQYDIAVEHVEAPTAALEYARRLAQHGVPVNALVRAYRLGQRRMNELIFAELRATEIPDSMRVAVIEAMNAAIFEYIDWMSQQVVAVYEDERERWLENQNALRGCGCANSWPQPRASMSTRQPRRFAIRCAGTMSG
;
A
#
# COMPACT_ATOMS: atom_id res chain seq x y z
N MET A 1 21.47 -57.82 -1.32
CA MET A 1 20.37 -57.12 -2.00
C MET A 1 20.37 -55.69 -1.46
N ALA A 2 20.96 -54.77 -2.22
CA ALA A 2 20.92 -53.32 -1.94
C ALA A 2 19.46 -52.84 -2.04
N ALA A 3 19.01 -51.71 -1.49
CA ALA A 3 19.60 -50.38 -1.48
C ALA A 3 18.89 -49.56 -0.37
N ASN A 4 19.65 -48.86 0.48
CA ASN A 4 19.83 -47.41 0.44
C ASN A 4 18.76 -46.65 1.27
N VAL A 5 19.08 -46.49 2.55
CA VAL A 5 18.42 -45.54 3.45
C VAL A 5 18.81 -44.15 2.97
N ASN A 6 17.82 -43.35 2.58
CA ASN A 6 17.95 -41.93 2.26
C ASN A 6 18.82 -41.24 3.32
N GLN A 7 20.05 -40.91 2.94
CA GLN A 7 20.78 -39.84 3.58
C GLN A 7 20.07 -38.56 3.15
N VAL A 8 19.21 -38.06 4.03
CA VAL A 8 18.94 -36.63 4.05
C VAL A 8 20.26 -36.03 4.52
N GLU A 9 21.09 -35.61 3.57
CA GLU A 9 22.24 -34.76 3.88
C GLU A 9 21.66 -33.51 4.55
N GLU A 10 21.80 -33.41 5.87
CA GLU A 10 21.65 -32.13 6.56
C GLU A 10 22.63 -31.17 5.88
N MET A 11 22.07 -30.23 5.12
CA MET A 11 22.77 -29.11 4.52
C MET A 11 23.55 -28.41 5.65
N GLY A 12 24.87 -28.61 5.67
CA GLY A 12 25.73 -28.05 6.70
C GLY A 12 25.75 -26.52 6.63
N PRO A 13 26.24 -25.82 7.66
CA PRO A 13 26.31 -24.35 7.69
C PRO A 13 27.08 -23.74 6.51
N ASP A 14 27.95 -24.52 5.86
CA ASP A 14 28.65 -24.13 4.62
C ASP A 14 27.68 -23.98 3.43
N SER A 15 26.66 -24.84 3.36
CA SER A 15 25.67 -24.79 2.30
C SER A 15 24.67 -23.64 2.43
N ASP A 16 24.36 -23.20 3.65
CA ASP A 16 23.53 -22.00 3.87
C ASP A 16 24.28 -20.74 3.41
N VAL A 17 25.59 -20.65 3.69
CA VAL A 17 26.45 -19.56 3.22
C VAL A 17 26.51 -19.52 1.70
N GLU A 18 26.68 -20.67 1.06
CA GLU A 18 26.68 -20.78 -0.41
C GLU A 18 25.30 -20.46 -1.02
N VAL A 19 24.20 -20.89 -0.40
CA VAL A 19 22.85 -20.53 -0.84
C VAL A 19 22.65 -19.01 -0.81
N SER A 20 23.00 -18.36 0.31
CA SER A 20 22.92 -16.90 0.45
C SER A 20 23.81 -16.18 -0.57
N HIS A 21 24.97 -16.73 -0.92
CA HIS A 21 25.83 -16.18 -1.97
C HIS A 21 25.11 -16.14 -3.33
N TYR A 22 24.47 -17.24 -3.75
CA TYR A 22 23.74 -17.27 -5.02
C TYR A 22 22.48 -16.40 -5.00
N VAL A 23 21.77 -16.33 -3.87
CA VAL A 23 20.65 -15.39 -3.69
C VAL A 23 21.12 -13.96 -3.94
N ALA A 24 22.23 -13.56 -3.31
CA ALA A 24 22.81 -12.24 -3.46
C ALA A 24 23.33 -11.98 -4.88
N GLU A 25 23.91 -12.98 -5.55
CA GLU A 25 24.35 -12.87 -6.94
C GLU A 25 23.16 -12.59 -7.88
N VAL A 26 22.09 -13.39 -7.77
CA VAL A 26 20.89 -13.23 -8.59
C VAL A 26 20.22 -11.88 -8.33
N ALA A 27 20.07 -11.49 -7.07
CA ALA A 27 19.53 -10.19 -6.69
C ALA A 27 20.38 -9.05 -7.28
N GLY A 28 21.71 -9.11 -7.14
CA GLY A 28 22.62 -8.12 -7.69
C GLY A 28 22.59 -8.03 -9.23
N ARG A 29 22.37 -9.15 -9.93
CA ARG A 29 22.21 -9.18 -11.40
C ARG A 29 20.90 -8.56 -11.86
N LEU A 30 19.82 -8.77 -11.12
CA LEU A 30 18.54 -8.09 -11.35
C LEU A 30 18.65 -6.60 -11.04
N GLN A 31 19.33 -6.22 -9.95
CA GLN A 31 19.53 -4.85 -9.51
C GLN A 31 20.28 -4.01 -10.57
N ARG A 32 21.31 -4.58 -11.22
CA ARG A 32 22.00 -3.91 -12.35
C ARG A 32 21.10 -3.60 -13.55
N ARG A 33 19.92 -4.24 -13.65
CA ARG A 33 18.93 -4.03 -14.71
C ARG A 33 17.59 -3.55 -14.14
N LEU A 34 17.61 -2.89 -12.97
CA LEU A 34 16.42 -2.44 -12.25
C LEU A 34 15.43 -1.72 -13.17
N ALA A 35 15.89 -0.76 -13.98
CA ALA A 35 15.04 -0.02 -14.90
C ALA A 35 14.31 -0.90 -15.93
N ASP A 36 14.96 -1.97 -16.42
CA ASP A 36 14.31 -2.91 -17.33
C ASP A 36 13.27 -3.76 -16.59
N VAL A 37 13.65 -4.32 -15.43
CA VAL A 37 12.75 -5.11 -14.55
C VAL A 37 11.49 -4.33 -14.21
N THR A 38 11.63 -3.09 -13.75
CA THR A 38 10.53 -2.22 -13.33
C THR A 38 9.66 -1.83 -14.51
N SER A 39 10.25 -1.54 -15.68
CA SER A 39 9.49 -1.24 -16.91
C SER A 39 8.63 -2.44 -17.37
N GLN A 40 9.14 -3.66 -17.21
CA GLN A 40 8.42 -4.87 -17.58
C GLN A 40 7.23 -5.12 -16.63
N ILE A 41 7.40 -4.87 -15.33
CA ILE A 41 6.32 -4.94 -14.34
C ILE A 41 5.28 -3.85 -14.61
N HIS A 42 5.71 -2.61 -14.82
CA HIS A 42 4.82 -1.49 -15.14
C HIS A 42 3.91 -1.79 -16.33
N ARG A 43 4.49 -2.19 -17.46
CA ARG A 43 3.73 -2.58 -18.68
C ARG A 43 2.78 -3.76 -18.42
N ALA A 44 3.14 -4.68 -17.52
CA ALA A 44 2.27 -5.80 -17.18
C ALA A 44 1.03 -5.32 -16.38
N LEU A 45 1.21 -4.40 -15.44
CA LEU A 45 0.12 -3.85 -14.62
C LEU A 45 -0.82 -2.97 -15.46
N GLU A 46 -0.28 -2.05 -16.27
CA GLU A 46 -1.08 -1.16 -17.14
C GLU A 46 -1.98 -1.90 -18.13
N ARG A 47 -1.52 -3.05 -18.62
CA ARG A 47 -2.29 -3.89 -19.55
C ARG A 47 -3.38 -4.69 -18.84
N GLN A 48 -3.12 -5.15 -17.63
CA GLN A 48 -3.99 -6.11 -16.94
C GLN A 48 -4.95 -5.47 -15.93
N ILE A 49 -4.68 -4.24 -15.47
CA ILE A 49 -5.49 -3.53 -14.48
C ILE A 49 -5.92 -2.16 -15.04
N PRO A 50 -7.02 -2.11 -15.81
CA PRO A 50 -7.53 -0.85 -16.37
C PRO A 50 -7.83 0.21 -15.31
N ASP A 51 -8.21 -0.20 -14.09
CA ASP A 51 -8.58 0.72 -12.99
C ASP A 51 -7.44 1.63 -12.52
N LEU A 52 -6.18 1.21 -12.76
CA LEU A 52 -4.97 1.98 -12.44
C LEU A 52 -4.68 3.08 -13.47
N ARG A 53 -5.28 3.03 -14.66
CA ARG A 53 -5.06 4.04 -15.70
C ARG A 53 -5.62 5.37 -15.24
N ARG A 54 -4.75 6.37 -15.14
CA ARG A 54 -5.07 7.71 -14.62
C ARG A 54 -4.25 8.77 -15.34
N GLU A 55 -4.39 9.99 -14.86
CA GLU A 55 -3.59 11.14 -15.27
C GLU A 55 -2.09 10.86 -15.13
N ALA A 56 -1.29 11.48 -16.01
CA ALA A 56 0.15 11.22 -16.13
C ALA A 56 0.88 11.23 -14.76
N ARG A 57 0.59 12.20 -13.89
CA ARG A 57 1.24 12.31 -12.57
C ARG A 57 1.00 11.11 -11.64
N ILE A 58 -0.16 10.45 -11.74
CA ILE A 58 -0.46 9.24 -10.95
C ILE A 58 0.24 8.03 -11.57
N MET A 59 0.36 7.99 -12.90
CA MET A 59 1.12 6.97 -13.61
C MET A 59 2.63 7.09 -13.33
N ASP A 60 3.17 8.30 -13.29
CA ASP A 60 4.57 8.54 -12.90
C ASP A 60 4.83 8.04 -11.47
N LEU A 61 3.88 8.25 -10.55
CA LEU A 61 3.99 7.73 -9.19
C LEU A 61 3.84 6.20 -9.14
N LEU A 62 3.03 5.59 -10.01
CA LEU A 62 3.00 4.12 -10.15
C LEU A 62 4.38 3.60 -10.56
N GLY A 63 5.03 4.25 -11.53
CA GLY A 63 6.40 3.92 -11.93
C GLY A 63 7.38 3.99 -10.77
N ALA A 64 7.40 5.10 -10.04
CA ALA A 64 8.25 5.27 -8.85
C ALA A 64 7.92 4.30 -7.71
N SER A 65 6.65 3.94 -7.54
CA SER A 65 6.20 2.92 -6.58
C SER A 65 6.72 1.53 -6.93
N ILE A 66 6.62 1.12 -8.20
CA ILE A 66 7.14 -0.17 -8.68
C ILE A 66 8.65 -0.21 -8.50
N GLU A 67 9.36 0.85 -8.92
CA GLU A 67 10.80 0.94 -8.76
C GLU A 67 11.23 0.83 -7.30
N GLY A 68 10.62 1.61 -6.41
CA GLY A 68 10.91 1.54 -4.98
C GLY A 68 10.65 0.16 -4.38
N ASN A 69 9.54 -0.51 -4.72
CA ASN A 69 9.26 -1.85 -4.21
C ASN A 69 10.30 -2.87 -4.70
N VAL A 70 10.63 -2.86 -5.99
CA VAL A 70 11.59 -3.81 -6.57
C VAL A 70 12.99 -3.56 -6.03
N ASP A 71 13.42 -2.31 -5.96
CA ASP A 71 14.72 -1.91 -5.42
C ASP A 71 14.89 -2.36 -3.97
N THR A 72 13.91 -2.04 -3.11
CA THR A 72 13.94 -2.43 -1.70
C THR A 72 13.97 -3.95 -1.53
N MET A 73 13.14 -4.69 -2.28
CA MET A 73 13.13 -6.15 -2.21
C MET A 73 14.45 -6.77 -2.68
N LEU A 74 15.04 -6.27 -3.77
CA LEU A 74 16.32 -6.76 -4.27
C LEU A 74 17.47 -6.44 -3.33
N HIS A 75 17.49 -5.27 -2.70
CA HIS A 75 18.46 -4.94 -1.65
C HIS A 75 18.29 -5.84 -0.42
N ALA A 76 17.06 -6.13 -0.01
CA ALA A 76 16.81 -7.04 1.10
C ALA A 76 17.37 -8.45 0.81
N LEU A 77 17.14 -8.98 -0.40
CA LEU A 77 17.73 -10.25 -0.85
C LEU A 77 19.26 -10.20 -0.94
N GLN A 78 19.82 -9.09 -1.44
CA GLN A 78 21.25 -8.96 -1.68
C GLN A 78 22.06 -8.91 -0.39
N TYR A 79 21.50 -8.32 0.66
CA TYR A 79 22.18 -8.06 1.93
C TYR A 79 21.59 -8.85 3.10
N ASP A 80 20.74 -9.83 2.83
CA ASP A 80 20.08 -10.68 3.82
C ASP A 80 19.37 -9.86 4.92
N ILE A 81 18.63 -8.83 4.50
CA ILE A 81 17.89 -7.95 5.39
C ILE A 81 16.52 -8.57 5.65
N ALA A 82 16.30 -9.03 6.88
CA ALA A 82 15.01 -9.54 7.33
C ALA A 82 13.90 -8.48 7.15
N VAL A 83 12.69 -8.91 6.78
CA VAL A 83 11.59 -8.02 6.39
C VAL A 83 11.22 -7.01 7.49
N GLU A 84 11.42 -7.38 8.77
CA GLU A 84 11.13 -6.52 9.92
C GLU A 84 12.05 -5.30 10.01
N HIS A 85 13.21 -5.36 9.35
CA HIS A 85 14.18 -4.26 9.28
C HIS A 85 14.04 -3.45 7.98
N VAL A 86 13.12 -3.82 7.10
CA VAL A 86 12.89 -3.12 5.83
C VAL A 86 11.96 -1.93 6.03
N GLU A 87 12.32 -0.79 5.46
CA GLU A 87 11.45 0.38 5.41
C GLU A 87 10.60 0.39 4.13
N ALA A 88 9.31 0.68 4.27
CA ALA A 88 8.39 0.72 3.14
C ALA A 88 8.71 1.93 2.22
N PRO A 89 8.81 1.74 0.89
CA PRO A 89 9.11 2.82 -0.03
C PRO A 89 8.07 3.95 0.03
N THR A 90 8.53 5.18 0.24
CA THR A 90 7.63 6.35 0.33
C THR A 90 6.70 6.46 -0.88
N ALA A 91 7.22 6.22 -2.10
CA ALA A 91 6.43 6.28 -3.33
C ALA A 91 5.27 5.27 -3.34
N ALA A 92 5.46 4.08 -2.76
CA ALA A 92 4.42 3.06 -2.68
C ALA A 92 3.29 3.48 -1.73
N LEU A 93 3.64 4.02 -0.57
CA LEU A 93 2.67 4.52 0.41
C LEU A 93 1.90 5.73 -0.16
N GLU A 94 2.58 6.67 -0.79
CA GLU A 94 1.93 7.81 -1.46
C GLU A 94 1.02 7.37 -2.59
N TYR A 95 1.40 6.33 -3.33
CA TYR A 95 0.56 5.80 -4.41
C TYR A 95 -0.75 5.24 -3.85
N ALA A 96 -0.68 4.47 -2.75
CA ALA A 96 -1.85 3.97 -2.05
C ALA A 96 -2.78 5.10 -1.60
N ARG A 97 -2.24 6.17 -1.02
CA ARG A 97 -3.04 7.36 -0.62
C ARG A 97 -3.74 8.01 -1.82
N ARG A 98 -3.03 8.21 -2.93
CA ARG A 98 -3.63 8.80 -4.14
C ARG A 98 -4.73 7.91 -4.70
N LEU A 99 -4.57 6.58 -4.68
CA LEU A 99 -5.64 5.67 -5.11
C LEU A 99 -6.88 5.79 -4.22
N ALA A 100 -6.72 5.90 -2.90
CA ALA A 100 -7.81 6.09 -1.96
C ALA A 100 -8.59 7.39 -2.21
N GLN A 101 -7.88 8.50 -2.39
CA GLN A 101 -8.47 9.82 -2.71
C GLN A 101 -9.27 9.81 -4.02
N HIS A 102 -8.86 8.99 -4.99
CA HIS A 102 -9.53 8.85 -6.30
C HIS A 102 -10.58 7.74 -6.33
N GLY A 103 -10.90 7.13 -5.18
CA GLY A 103 -11.93 6.10 -5.06
C GLY A 103 -11.63 4.82 -5.84
N VAL A 104 -10.35 4.52 -6.11
CA VAL A 104 -9.96 3.28 -6.79
C VAL A 104 -10.18 2.12 -5.84
N PRO A 105 -10.94 1.07 -6.20
CA PRO A 105 -11.17 -0.06 -5.30
C PRO A 105 -9.86 -0.67 -4.77
N VAL A 106 -9.78 -0.92 -3.46
CA VAL A 106 -8.58 -1.51 -2.81
C VAL A 106 -8.18 -2.85 -3.43
N ASN A 107 -9.15 -3.59 -3.98
CA ASN A 107 -8.89 -4.86 -4.68
C ASN A 107 -8.01 -4.67 -5.93
N ALA A 108 -8.00 -3.49 -6.57
CA ALA A 108 -7.12 -3.18 -7.69
C ALA A 108 -5.67 -3.04 -7.22
N LEU A 109 -5.45 -2.47 -6.02
CA LEU A 109 -4.14 -2.37 -5.39
C LEU A 109 -3.62 -3.76 -4.98
N VAL A 110 -4.44 -4.58 -4.34
CA VAL A 110 -4.09 -5.98 -4.00
C VAL A 110 -3.80 -6.80 -5.26
N ARG A 111 -4.59 -6.60 -6.33
CA ARG A 111 -4.36 -7.26 -7.62
C ARG A 111 -3.04 -6.81 -8.27
N ALA A 112 -2.64 -5.55 -8.08
CA ALA A 112 -1.36 -5.04 -8.58
C ALA A 112 -0.17 -5.78 -7.95
N TYR A 113 -0.19 -6.00 -6.64
CA TYR A 113 0.86 -6.77 -5.95
C TYR A 113 0.93 -8.23 -6.44
N ARG A 114 -0.22 -8.90 -6.58
CA ARG A 114 -0.25 -10.29 -7.11
C ARG A 114 0.31 -10.40 -8.52
N LEU A 115 -0.08 -9.49 -9.42
CA LEU A 115 0.42 -9.49 -10.81
C LEU A 115 1.88 -9.04 -10.90
N GLY A 116 2.29 -8.10 -10.04
CA GLY A 116 3.68 -7.67 -9.90
C GLY A 116 4.57 -8.81 -9.44
N GLN A 117 4.17 -9.52 -8.38
CA GLN A 117 4.86 -10.72 -7.88
C GLN A 117 4.98 -11.80 -8.97
N ARG A 118 3.90 -12.11 -9.70
CA ARG A 118 3.97 -13.06 -10.83
C ARG A 118 5.06 -12.64 -11.82
N ARG A 119 5.05 -11.37 -12.23
CA ARG A 119 6.03 -10.87 -13.19
C ARG A 119 7.45 -10.87 -12.64
N MET A 120 7.63 -10.56 -11.36
CA MET A 120 8.93 -10.61 -10.70
C MET A 120 9.47 -12.04 -10.63
N ASN A 121 8.64 -13.02 -10.26
CA ASN A 121 9.02 -14.43 -10.25
C ASN A 121 9.44 -14.95 -11.64
N GLU A 122 8.73 -14.55 -12.70
CA GLU A 122 9.12 -14.87 -14.09
C GLU A 122 10.54 -14.36 -14.42
N LEU A 123 10.89 -13.14 -13.96
CA LEU A 123 12.21 -12.53 -14.16
C LEU A 123 13.29 -13.20 -13.32
N ILE A 124 12.99 -13.56 -12.08
CA ILE A 124 13.91 -14.29 -11.20
C ILE A 124 14.18 -15.69 -11.75
N PHE A 125 13.16 -16.41 -12.20
CA PHE A 125 13.38 -17.72 -12.84
C PHE A 125 14.20 -17.62 -14.12
N ALA A 126 14.05 -16.53 -14.88
CA ALA A 126 14.92 -16.29 -16.03
C ALA A 126 16.37 -16.07 -15.58
N GLU A 127 16.60 -15.34 -14.50
CA GLU A 127 17.95 -15.10 -14.00
C GLU A 127 18.57 -16.34 -13.36
N LEU A 128 17.83 -17.11 -12.57
CA LEU A 128 18.27 -18.39 -12.00
C LEU A 128 18.67 -19.42 -13.07
N ARG A 129 18.07 -19.36 -14.26
CA ARG A 129 18.49 -20.17 -15.43
C ARG A 129 19.77 -19.66 -16.07
N ALA A 130 20.05 -18.36 -15.97
CA ALA A 130 21.24 -17.71 -16.53
C ALA A 130 22.43 -17.66 -15.56
N THR A 131 22.22 -18.02 -14.29
CA THR A 131 23.26 -18.15 -13.27
C THR A 131 23.76 -19.59 -13.20
N GLU A 132 25.08 -19.76 -13.14
CA GLU A 132 25.75 -21.05 -13.02
C GLU A 132 25.69 -21.55 -11.56
N ILE A 133 24.50 -21.99 -11.15
CA ILE A 133 24.26 -22.59 -9.83
C ILE A 133 24.44 -24.11 -9.93
N PRO A 134 25.26 -24.74 -9.08
CA PRO A 134 25.38 -26.20 -8.98
C PRO A 134 24.03 -26.87 -8.75
N ASP A 135 23.80 -28.02 -9.40
CA ASP A 135 22.51 -28.71 -9.35
C ASP A 135 22.10 -29.12 -7.92
N SER A 136 23.07 -29.42 -7.05
CA SER A 136 22.83 -29.72 -5.64
C SER A 136 22.26 -28.54 -4.85
N MET A 137 22.54 -27.29 -5.25
CA MET A 137 22.10 -26.09 -4.54
C MET A 137 20.91 -25.39 -5.21
N ARG A 138 20.61 -25.72 -6.47
CA ARG A 138 19.62 -25.02 -7.28
C ARG A 138 18.23 -24.95 -6.64
N VAL A 139 17.76 -26.05 -6.03
CA VAL A 139 16.45 -26.08 -5.37
C VAL A 139 16.45 -25.20 -4.11
N ALA A 140 17.48 -25.32 -3.26
CA ALA A 140 17.61 -24.52 -2.05
C ALA A 140 17.64 -23.01 -2.35
N VAL A 141 18.37 -22.58 -3.39
CA VAL A 141 18.38 -21.17 -3.83
C VAL A 141 17.00 -20.71 -4.31
N ILE A 142 16.29 -21.54 -5.07
CA ILE A 142 14.91 -21.24 -5.50
C ILE A 142 13.98 -21.08 -4.29
N GLU A 143 14.08 -21.97 -3.32
CA GLU A 143 13.27 -21.94 -2.10
C GLU A 143 13.57 -20.70 -1.25
N ALA A 144 14.84 -20.40 -1.01
CA ALA A 144 15.27 -19.21 -0.26
C ALA A 144 14.79 -17.91 -0.92
N MET A 145 15.00 -17.75 -2.24
CA MET A 145 14.51 -16.57 -2.96
C MET A 145 12.99 -16.44 -2.90
N ASN A 146 12.25 -17.52 -3.17
CA ASN A 146 10.80 -17.49 -3.17
C ASN A 146 10.22 -17.17 -1.78
N ALA A 147 10.81 -17.71 -0.71
CA ALA A 147 10.40 -17.44 0.65
C ALA A 147 10.55 -15.95 0.99
N ALA A 148 11.74 -15.38 0.77
CA ALA A 148 12.01 -13.97 1.04
C ALA A 148 11.14 -13.02 0.21
N ILE A 149 10.89 -13.33 -1.06
CA ILE A 149 10.00 -12.52 -1.91
C ILE A 149 8.56 -12.60 -1.44
N PHE A 150 8.09 -13.80 -1.08
CA PHE A 150 6.73 -13.97 -0.59
C PHE A 150 6.53 -13.18 0.70
N GLU A 151 7.47 -13.27 1.64
CA GLU A 151 7.46 -12.54 2.89
C GLU A 151 7.44 -11.02 2.68
N TYR A 152 8.32 -10.49 1.81
CA TYR A 152 8.31 -9.07 1.45
C TYR A 152 6.98 -8.62 0.82
N ILE A 153 6.45 -9.38 -0.13
CA ILE A 153 5.21 -9.03 -0.83
C ILE A 153 4.00 -9.10 0.09
N ASP A 154 3.94 -10.08 0.98
CA ASP A 154 2.86 -10.20 1.96
C ASP A 154 2.88 -8.99 2.92
N TRP A 155 4.05 -8.70 3.50
CA TRP A 155 4.24 -7.54 4.37
C TRP A 155 3.90 -6.22 3.66
N MET A 156 4.50 -5.93 2.50
CA MET A 156 4.23 -4.69 1.77
C MET A 156 2.76 -4.56 1.35
N SER A 157 2.11 -5.67 0.97
CA SER A 157 0.68 -5.66 0.61
C SER A 157 -0.18 -5.25 1.79
N GLN A 158 0.12 -5.74 3.00
CA GLN A 158 -0.58 -5.32 4.23
C GLN A 158 -0.37 -3.83 4.51
N GLN A 159 0.87 -3.34 4.40
CA GLN A 159 1.22 -1.94 4.65
C GLN A 159 0.47 -0.98 3.72
N VAL A 160 0.42 -1.26 2.42
CA VAL A 160 -0.27 -0.38 1.47
C VAL A 160 -1.79 -0.43 1.62
N VAL A 161 -2.35 -1.56 2.03
CA VAL A 161 -3.79 -1.68 2.32
C VAL A 161 -4.16 -0.85 3.53
N ALA A 162 -3.39 -0.94 4.63
CA ALA A 162 -3.59 -0.13 5.81
C ALA A 162 -3.55 1.37 5.48
N VAL A 163 -2.52 1.83 4.76
CA VAL A 163 -2.40 3.23 4.33
C VAL A 163 -3.55 3.66 3.42
N TYR A 164 -3.99 2.79 2.52
CA TYR A 164 -5.13 3.06 1.66
C TYR A 164 -6.43 3.24 2.48
N GLU A 165 -6.70 2.35 3.43
CA GLU A 165 -7.92 2.37 4.23
C GLU A 165 -7.97 3.60 5.15
N ASP A 166 -6.87 3.90 5.84
CA ASP A 166 -6.73 5.09 6.68
C ASP A 166 -6.92 6.39 5.88
N GLU A 167 -6.40 6.45 4.65
CA GLU A 167 -6.61 7.61 3.78
C GLU A 167 -8.05 7.71 3.30
N ARG A 168 -8.68 6.57 2.96
CA ARG A 168 -10.07 6.54 2.50
C ARG A 168 -11.02 7.00 3.58
N GLU A 169 -10.82 6.57 4.82
CA GLU A 169 -11.62 7.00 5.97
C GLU A 169 -11.52 8.52 6.18
N ARG A 170 -10.30 9.04 6.30
CA ARG A 170 -10.05 10.49 6.46
C ARG A 170 -10.66 11.32 5.32
N TRP A 171 -10.59 10.82 4.08
CA TRP A 171 -11.18 11.50 2.93
C TRP A 171 -12.72 11.56 3.00
N LEU A 172 -13.37 10.49 3.44
CA LEU A 172 -14.83 10.44 3.62
C LEU A 172 -15.29 11.33 4.77
N GLU A 173 -14.56 11.35 5.89
CA GLU A 173 -14.83 12.24 7.02
C GLU A 173 -14.75 13.72 6.61
N ASN A 174 -13.71 14.11 5.89
CA ASN A 174 -13.56 15.48 5.38
C ASN A 174 -14.70 15.88 4.44
N GLN A 175 -15.15 14.98 3.55
CA GLN A 175 -16.31 15.25 2.70
C GLN A 175 -17.60 15.40 3.51
N ASN A 176 -17.80 14.59 4.54
CA ASN A 176 -18.97 14.66 5.42
C ASN A 176 -18.98 15.94 6.26
N ALA A 177 -17.83 16.38 6.76
CA ALA A 177 -17.69 17.66 7.46
C ALA A 177 -18.05 18.85 6.57
N LEU A 178 -17.60 18.85 5.31
CA LEU A 178 -17.95 19.89 4.32
C LEU A 178 -19.44 19.88 3.97
N ARG A 179 -20.06 18.69 3.84
CA ARG A 179 -21.51 18.56 3.60
C ARG A 179 -22.36 18.95 4.82
N GLY A 180 -21.90 18.64 6.03
CA GLY A 180 -22.56 19.02 7.29
C GLY A 180 -22.55 20.52 7.55
N CYS A 181 -21.47 21.23 7.22
CA CYS A 181 -21.42 22.70 7.26
C CYS A 181 -22.36 23.36 6.24
N GLY A 182 -22.58 22.74 5.07
CA GLY A 182 -23.49 23.25 4.04
C GLY A 182 -24.98 23.21 4.45
N CYS A 183 -25.38 22.28 5.32
CA CYS A 183 -26.75 22.16 5.82
C CYS A 183 -27.07 23.11 6.99
N ALA A 184 -26.07 23.70 7.65
CA ALA A 184 -26.28 24.61 8.78
C ALA A 184 -26.80 26.00 8.38
N ASN A 185 -26.88 26.32 7.08
CA ASN A 185 -27.37 27.61 6.56
C ASN A 185 -28.85 27.60 6.12
N SER A 186 -29.60 26.52 6.33
CA SER A 186 -31.05 26.47 6.06
C SER A 186 -31.87 26.38 7.34
N TRP A 187 -31.68 27.32 8.26
CA TRP A 187 -32.64 27.54 9.35
C TRP A 187 -33.79 28.43 8.83
N PRO A 188 -35.07 28.03 8.99
CA PRO A 188 -36.18 28.89 8.64
C PRO A 188 -36.27 30.06 9.63
N GLN A 189 -36.19 31.29 9.14
CA GLN A 189 -36.39 32.48 9.96
C GLN A 189 -37.79 32.46 10.60
N PRO A 190 -37.94 32.76 11.90
CA PRO A 190 -39.25 32.91 12.50
C PRO A 190 -39.93 34.15 11.90
N ARG A 191 -41.12 33.98 11.32
CA ARG A 191 -41.95 35.09 10.86
C ARG A 191 -42.28 36.00 12.04
N ALA A 192 -41.71 37.20 12.05
CA ALA A 192 -42.18 38.26 12.91
C ALA A 192 -43.57 38.71 12.44
N SER A 193 -44.61 38.36 13.19
CA SER A 193 -45.92 39.00 13.05
C SER A 193 -45.89 40.35 13.75
N MET A 194 -45.72 41.42 12.97
CA MET A 194 -46.10 42.77 13.39
C MET A 194 -47.62 42.88 13.33
N SER A 195 -48.26 43.11 14.48
CA SER A 195 -49.54 43.81 14.54
C SER A 195 -49.52 44.77 15.71
N THR A 196 -49.04 45.98 15.43
CA THR A 196 -49.26 47.18 16.22
C THR A 196 -50.71 47.64 16.07
N ARG A 197 -51.48 47.60 17.16
CA ARG A 197 -52.56 48.56 17.42
C ARG A 197 -52.69 48.82 18.92
N GLN A 198 -52.45 50.08 19.27
CA GLN A 198 -52.47 50.68 20.62
C GLN A 198 -53.89 51.25 20.92
N PRO A 199 -54.13 51.98 22.04
CA PRO A 199 -54.51 51.53 23.38
C PRO A 199 -55.94 51.97 23.78
N ARG A 200 -56.47 51.47 24.91
CA ARG A 200 -57.44 52.22 25.72
C ARG A 200 -57.15 52.13 27.23
N ARG A 201 -57.28 53.29 27.87
CA ARG A 201 -56.92 53.69 29.24
C ARG A 201 -57.94 53.23 30.31
N PHE A 202 -57.53 53.46 31.57
CA PHE A 202 -58.25 53.45 32.86
C PHE A 202 -58.23 52.10 33.62
N ALA A 203 -57.94 52.01 34.93
CA ALA A 203 -57.84 53.02 35.98
C ALA A 203 -56.90 52.60 37.14
N ILE A 204 -56.32 53.65 37.73
CA ILE A 204 -55.79 53.87 39.09
C ILE A 204 -56.40 52.99 40.21
N ARG A 205 -55.58 52.43 41.14
CA ARG A 205 -55.50 52.85 42.56
C ARG A 205 -54.48 52.06 43.42
N CYS A 206 -53.51 52.84 43.93
CA CYS A 206 -52.76 52.90 45.20
C CYS A 206 -52.59 51.75 46.22
N ALA A 207 -51.40 51.86 46.87
CA ALA A 207 -50.97 51.55 48.25
C ALA A 207 -50.47 50.12 48.54
N GLY A 208 -49.35 49.88 49.22
CA GLY A 208 -48.36 50.77 49.87
C GLY A 208 -47.28 49.95 50.62
N THR A 209 -46.22 50.66 51.04
CA THR A 209 -45.29 50.42 52.19
C THR A 209 -44.37 49.19 52.19
N MET A 210 -43.03 49.37 52.16
CA MET A 210 -42.08 49.57 53.30
C MET A 210 -41.94 48.30 54.16
N SER A 211 -40.81 47.77 54.61
CA SER A 211 -39.38 48.12 54.75
C SER A 211 -38.67 46.76 54.93
N GLY A 212 -37.35 46.55 54.99
CA GLY A 212 -36.19 47.32 55.44
C GLY A 212 -35.12 46.29 55.79
#